data_AF-A0A938G389-F1
#
_entry.id   AF-A0A938G389-F1
#
_cell.length_a   1.000
_cell.length_b   1.000
_cell.length_c   1.000
_cell.angle_alpha   90.00
_cell.angle_beta   90.00
_cell.angle_gamma   90.00
#
_symmetry.space_group_name_H-M   'P 1'
#
loop_
_entity.id
_entity.type
_entity.pdbx_description
1 polymer ?
#
loop_
_entity_poly.entity_id
_entity_poly.type
_entity_poly.pdbx_seq_one_letter_code
_entity_poly.pdbx_strand_id
1 'polypeptide(L)'
;EQLGPTAERAIERLAHALHAFEAHRYSESRRLVMPLLGQVSNLAIIHEIAGLSMYRLGRWQDAAEQLEIARGLKPGEVVNHPVLADCYRALRRYEKVDELWQAMKLNSPSAPLLAEGRIVAAGALADQGELQSAVRMMTHGHSDPHKVGEHHLREWYVLADLYDRAGDVASARRLFTKIADHDANFADVKDRLKTIG
;
A
#
# COMPACT_ATOMS: atom_id res chain seq x y z
N GLU A 1 23.89 14.99 -26.05
CA GLU A 1 23.06 16.19 -26.29
C GLU A 1 22.71 16.82 -24.96
N GLN A 2 22.84 18.14 -24.83
CA GLN A 2 22.26 18.87 -23.69
C GLN A 2 20.74 18.85 -23.83
N LEU A 3 20.04 18.54 -22.74
CA LEU A 3 18.58 18.59 -22.70
C LEU A 3 18.11 20.03 -22.93
N GLY A 4 17.04 20.23 -23.70
CA GLY A 4 16.52 21.58 -23.95
C GLY A 4 15.98 22.24 -22.66
N PRO A 5 15.86 23.59 -22.60
CA PRO A 5 15.46 24.33 -21.39
C PRO A 5 14.12 23.89 -20.76
N THR A 6 13.20 23.39 -21.58
CA THR A 6 11.91 22.85 -21.12
C THR A 6 12.08 21.54 -20.35
N ALA A 7 12.99 20.68 -20.79
CA ALA A 7 13.27 19.39 -20.15
C ALA A 7 13.99 19.60 -18.81
N GLU A 8 14.93 20.55 -18.73
CA GLU A 8 15.60 20.92 -17.47
C GLU A 8 14.60 21.40 -16.42
N ARG A 9 13.67 22.30 -16.80
CA ARG A 9 12.60 22.77 -15.90
C ARG A 9 11.66 21.66 -15.44
N ALA A 10 11.36 20.69 -16.31
CA ALA A 10 10.53 19.55 -15.96
C ALA A 10 11.21 18.64 -14.92
N ILE A 11 12.52 18.41 -15.08
CA ILE A 11 13.34 17.64 -14.14
C ILE A 11 13.40 18.32 -12.77
N GLU A 12 13.71 19.62 -12.74
CA GLU A 12 13.77 20.40 -11.50
C GLU A 12 12.42 20.36 -10.76
N ARG A 13 11.32 20.55 -11.49
CA ARG A 13 9.98 20.49 -10.91
C ARG A 13 9.63 19.11 -10.38
N LEU A 14 10.03 18.03 -11.08
CA LEU A 14 9.84 16.66 -10.59
C LEU A 14 10.65 16.41 -9.33
N ALA A 15 11.90 16.88 -9.26
CA ALA A 15 12.74 16.76 -8.07
C ALA A 15 12.11 17.47 -6.86
N HIS A 16 11.53 18.67 -7.05
CA HIS A 16 10.79 19.36 -5.99
C HIS A 16 9.53 18.61 -5.57
N ALA A 17 8.80 18.00 -6.51
CA ALA A 17 7.63 17.18 -6.19
C ALA A 17 8.02 15.95 -5.34
N LEU A 18 9.09 15.25 -5.74
CA LEU A 18 9.65 14.12 -5.00
C LEU A 18 10.05 14.52 -3.57
N HIS A 19 10.80 15.61 -3.43
CA HIS A 19 11.20 16.10 -2.12
C HIS A 19 10.00 16.48 -1.24
N ALA A 20 8.97 17.11 -1.81
CA ALA A 20 7.74 17.39 -1.08
C ALA A 20 7.00 16.10 -0.67
N PHE A 21 6.99 15.07 -1.52
CA PHE A 21 6.37 13.78 -1.22
C PHE A 21 7.08 13.06 -0.06
N GLU A 22 8.41 12.97 -0.11
CA GLU A 22 9.25 12.37 0.93
C GLU A 22 9.09 13.08 2.27
N ALA A 23 8.93 14.39 2.26
CA ALA A 23 8.67 15.20 3.45
C ALA A 23 7.19 15.20 3.89
N HIS A 24 6.38 14.26 3.39
CA HIS A 24 4.95 14.09 3.69
C HIS A 24 4.06 15.31 3.33
N ARG A 25 4.55 16.25 2.50
CA ARG A 25 3.80 17.41 2.00
C ARG A 25 3.03 17.06 0.73
N TYR A 26 2.09 16.13 0.84
CA TYR A 26 1.40 15.52 -0.32
C TYR A 26 0.61 16.50 -1.17
N SER A 27 -0.04 17.50 -0.56
CA SER A 27 -0.74 18.56 -1.29
C SER A 27 0.21 19.39 -2.16
N GLU A 28 1.41 19.67 -1.64
CA GLU A 28 2.45 20.39 -2.38
C GLU A 28 3.01 19.52 -3.50
N SER A 29 3.38 18.27 -3.21
CA SER A 29 3.82 17.30 -4.22
C SER A 29 2.83 17.20 -5.38
N ARG A 30 1.53 17.02 -5.08
CA ARG A 30 0.46 16.99 -6.08
C ARG A 30 0.45 18.27 -6.93
N ARG A 31 0.50 19.45 -6.31
CA ARG A 31 0.51 20.74 -7.02
C ARG A 31 1.72 20.89 -7.95
N LEU A 32 2.88 20.37 -7.54
CA LEU A 32 4.10 20.41 -8.33
C LEU A 32 4.08 19.44 -9.51
N VAL A 33 3.62 18.20 -9.31
CA VAL A 33 3.63 17.16 -10.36
C VAL A 33 2.51 17.33 -11.39
N MET A 34 1.34 17.90 -11.02
CA MET A 34 0.18 17.97 -11.92
C MET A 34 0.46 18.62 -13.28
N PRO A 35 1.16 19.77 -13.39
CA PRO A 35 1.46 20.36 -14.70
C PRO A 35 2.39 19.52 -15.58
N LEU A 36 3.18 18.62 -14.99
CA LEU A 36 4.08 17.74 -15.73
C LEU A 36 3.31 16.66 -16.50
N LEU A 37 2.12 16.28 -16.03
CA LEU A 37 1.25 15.30 -16.72
C LEU A 37 0.87 15.75 -18.13
N GLY A 38 0.81 17.06 -18.41
CA GLY A 38 0.55 17.58 -19.76
C GLY A 38 1.79 17.85 -20.61
N GLN A 39 3.00 17.75 -20.04
CA GLN A 39 4.25 18.11 -20.70
C GLN A 39 5.08 16.87 -21.07
N VAL A 40 5.07 15.85 -20.21
CA VAL A 40 5.95 14.67 -20.28
C VAL A 40 5.19 13.41 -19.81
N SER A 41 3.98 13.21 -20.34
CA SER A 41 3.04 12.13 -19.96
C SER A 41 3.53 10.71 -20.26
N ASN A 42 4.64 10.54 -20.96
CA ASN A 42 5.21 9.24 -21.27
C ASN A 42 6.21 8.74 -20.20
N LEU A 43 6.48 9.54 -19.16
CA LEU A 43 7.36 9.16 -18.07
C LEU A 43 6.56 8.61 -16.90
N ALA A 44 6.68 7.30 -16.65
CA ALA A 44 5.92 6.60 -15.61
C ALA A 44 6.07 7.25 -14.22
N ILE A 45 7.27 7.68 -13.83
CA ILE A 45 7.54 8.30 -12.52
C ILE A 45 6.65 9.51 -12.22
N ILE A 46 6.23 10.25 -13.24
CA ILE A 46 5.37 11.43 -13.07
C ILE A 46 3.96 10.98 -12.67
N HIS A 47 3.46 9.94 -13.31
CA HIS A 47 2.20 9.30 -12.97
C HIS A 47 2.27 8.58 -11.62
N GLU A 48 3.40 7.95 -11.28
CA GLU A 48 3.64 7.33 -9.98
C GLU A 48 3.55 8.38 -8.87
N ILE A 49 4.30 9.49 -8.96
CA ILE A 49 4.28 10.55 -7.94
C ILE A 49 2.92 11.25 -7.86
N ALA A 50 2.25 11.48 -9.00
CA ALA A 50 0.89 12.01 -9.00
C ALA A 50 -0.08 11.07 -8.28
N GLY A 51 -0.08 9.79 -8.66
CA GLY A 51 -0.95 8.77 -8.09
C GLY A 51 -0.70 8.54 -6.60
N LEU A 52 0.55 8.37 -6.20
CA LEU A 52 0.93 8.21 -4.79
C LEU A 52 0.56 9.45 -3.95
N SER A 53 0.77 10.66 -4.48
CA SER A 53 0.38 11.89 -3.77
C SER A 53 -1.14 11.98 -3.59
N MET A 54 -1.91 11.58 -4.61
CA MET A 54 -3.38 11.56 -4.55
C MET A 54 -3.91 10.49 -3.61
N TYR A 55 -3.28 9.31 -3.59
CA TYR A 55 -3.58 8.23 -2.65
C TYR A 55 -3.43 8.71 -1.21
N ARG A 56 -2.31 9.37 -0.88
CA ARG A 56 -2.08 9.93 0.46
C ARG A 56 -3.05 11.05 0.85
N LEU A 57 -3.78 11.61 -0.11
CA LEU A 57 -4.82 12.63 0.10
C LEU A 57 -6.24 12.04 0.03
N GLY A 58 -6.39 10.72 -0.03
CA GLY A 58 -7.69 10.04 -0.09
C GLY A 58 -8.44 10.20 -1.43
N ARG A 59 -7.76 10.64 -2.49
CA ARG A 59 -8.34 10.80 -3.83
C ARG A 59 -8.21 9.50 -4.62
N TRP A 60 -8.95 8.47 -4.19
CA TRP A 60 -8.78 7.09 -4.66
C TRP A 60 -8.97 6.92 -6.17
N GLN A 61 -10.00 7.55 -6.75
CA GLN A 61 -10.30 7.47 -8.18
C GLN A 61 -9.17 8.09 -9.00
N ASP A 62 -8.79 9.33 -8.70
CA ASP A 62 -7.70 10.01 -9.42
C ASP A 62 -6.35 9.28 -9.23
N ALA A 63 -6.10 8.75 -8.03
CA ALA A 63 -4.90 7.98 -7.74
C ALA A 63 -4.82 6.72 -8.61
N ALA A 64 -5.92 5.94 -8.66
CA ALA A 64 -6.00 4.75 -9.50
C ALA A 64 -5.76 5.06 -10.97
N GLU A 65 -6.37 6.13 -11.51
CA GLU A 65 -6.18 6.54 -12.91
C GLU A 65 -4.70 6.80 -13.25
N GLN A 66 -3.98 7.53 -12.38
CA GLN A 66 -2.57 7.80 -12.63
C GLN A 66 -1.69 6.54 -12.46
N LEU A 67 -1.96 5.72 -11.44
CA LEU A 67 -1.19 4.50 -11.21
C LEU A 67 -1.42 3.45 -12.31
N GLU A 68 -2.60 3.41 -12.94
CA GLU A 68 -2.86 2.58 -14.12
C GLU A 68 -2.05 3.03 -15.34
N ILE A 69 -1.93 4.33 -15.57
CA ILE A 69 -1.06 4.87 -16.64
C ILE A 69 0.39 4.49 -16.37
N ALA A 70 0.87 4.64 -15.14
CA ALA A 70 2.22 4.22 -14.75
C ALA A 70 2.45 2.72 -14.99
N ARG A 71 1.48 1.87 -14.60
CA ARG A 71 1.51 0.42 -14.82
C ARG A 71 1.59 0.07 -16.32
N GLY A 72 0.87 0.79 -17.18
CA GLY A 72 0.93 0.62 -18.63
C GLY A 72 2.27 1.03 -19.24
N LEU A 73 2.93 2.06 -18.69
CA LEU A 73 4.23 2.55 -19.15
C LEU A 73 5.40 1.65 -18.69
N LYS A 74 5.24 0.91 -17.58
CA LYS A 74 6.23 -0.05 -17.08
C LYS A 74 5.60 -1.43 -16.83
N PRO A 75 5.28 -2.19 -17.89
CA PRO A 75 4.72 -3.52 -17.73
C PRO A 75 5.67 -4.44 -16.92
N GLY A 76 5.11 -5.20 -15.98
CA GLY A 76 5.86 -6.11 -15.11
C GLY A 76 6.41 -5.49 -13.82
N GLU A 77 6.44 -4.15 -13.70
CA GLU A 77 6.78 -3.50 -12.44
C GLU A 77 5.56 -3.48 -11.51
N VAL A 78 5.66 -4.18 -10.37
CA VAL A 78 4.54 -4.34 -9.43
C VAL A 78 4.68 -3.49 -8.15
N VAL A 79 5.63 -2.56 -8.12
CA VAL A 79 5.96 -1.76 -6.91
C VAL A 79 4.77 -0.97 -6.37
N ASN A 80 3.92 -0.47 -7.27
CA ASN A 80 2.74 0.32 -6.91
C ASN A 80 1.44 -0.50 -6.85
N HIS A 81 1.49 -1.82 -7.09
CA HIS A 81 0.29 -2.66 -7.07
C HIS A 81 -0.44 -2.65 -5.73
N PRO A 82 0.22 -2.68 -4.55
CA PRO A 82 -0.49 -2.59 -3.28
C PRO A 82 -1.29 -1.29 -3.13
N VAL A 83 -0.70 -0.16 -3.53
CA VAL A 83 -1.35 1.15 -3.45
C VAL A 83 -2.53 1.25 -4.43
N LEU A 84 -2.33 0.78 -5.66
CA LEU A 84 -3.40 0.73 -6.66
C LEU A 84 -4.54 -0.22 -6.21
N ALA A 85 -4.21 -1.37 -5.63
CA ALA A 85 -5.17 -2.30 -5.07
C ALA A 85 -5.95 -1.66 -3.92
N ASP A 86 -5.29 -0.89 -3.05
CA ASP A 86 -5.99 -0.22 -1.94
C ASP A 86 -6.91 0.90 -2.44
N CYS A 87 -6.52 1.63 -3.50
CA CYS A 87 -7.42 2.56 -4.18
C CYS A 87 -8.70 1.83 -4.66
N TYR A 88 -8.56 0.66 -5.28
CA TYR A 88 -9.70 -0.12 -5.75
C TYR A 88 -10.52 -0.72 -4.61
N ARG A 89 -9.89 -1.14 -3.51
CA ARG A 89 -10.58 -1.56 -2.29
C ARG A 89 -11.45 -0.43 -1.73
N ALA A 90 -10.90 0.79 -1.62
CA ALA A 90 -11.65 1.97 -1.17
C ALA A 90 -12.83 2.33 -2.10
N LEU A 91 -12.69 2.03 -3.39
CA LEU A 91 -13.74 2.19 -4.41
C LEU A 91 -14.68 0.96 -4.52
N ARG A 92 -14.50 -0.06 -3.67
CA ARG A 92 -15.25 -1.34 -3.66
C ARG A 92 -15.21 -2.12 -4.98
N ARG A 93 -14.14 -1.95 -5.75
CA ARG A 93 -13.86 -2.71 -6.99
C ARG A 93 -12.96 -3.90 -6.67
N TYR A 94 -13.48 -4.84 -5.91
CA TYR A 94 -12.70 -5.94 -5.34
C TYR A 94 -12.14 -6.90 -6.39
N GLU A 95 -12.76 -6.99 -7.57
CA GLU A 95 -12.25 -7.74 -8.71
C GLU A 95 -10.88 -7.22 -9.18
N LYS A 96 -10.65 -5.90 -9.11
CA LYS A 96 -9.35 -5.29 -9.43
C LYS A 96 -8.31 -5.55 -8.36
N VAL A 97 -8.74 -5.67 -7.10
CA VAL A 97 -7.84 -6.06 -6.00
C VAL A 97 -7.29 -7.46 -6.24
N ASP A 98 -8.15 -8.42 -6.62
CA ASP A 98 -7.70 -9.78 -6.95
C ASP A 98 -6.79 -9.79 -8.18
N GLU A 99 -7.13 -9.08 -9.27
CA GLU A 99 -6.28 -8.96 -10.47
C GLU A 99 -4.84 -8.54 -10.09
N LEU A 100 -4.70 -7.48 -9.30
CA LEU A 100 -3.40 -6.94 -8.87
C LEU A 100 -2.67 -7.90 -7.94
N TRP A 101 -3.39 -8.55 -7.03
CA TRP A 101 -2.82 -9.55 -6.14
C TRP A 101 -2.27 -10.77 -6.91
N GLN A 102 -3.00 -11.28 -7.89
CA GLN A 102 -2.51 -12.37 -8.76
C GLN A 102 -1.26 -11.93 -9.54
N ALA A 103 -1.27 -10.71 -10.09
CA ALA A 103 -0.12 -10.16 -10.80
C ALA A 103 1.12 -10.06 -9.90
N MET A 104 0.96 -9.65 -8.63
CA MET A 104 2.07 -9.63 -7.67
C MET A 104 2.63 -11.02 -7.40
N LYS A 105 1.78 -12.02 -7.16
CA LYS A 105 2.23 -13.41 -6.95
C LYS A 105 3.01 -13.95 -8.15
N LEU A 106 2.57 -13.64 -9.37
CA LEU A 106 3.25 -14.06 -10.59
C LEU A 106 4.63 -13.42 -10.74
N ASN A 107 4.76 -12.13 -10.41
CA ASN A 107 6.02 -11.40 -10.51
C ASN A 107 6.98 -11.64 -9.32
N SER A 108 6.49 -12.29 -8.25
CA SER A 108 7.30 -12.68 -7.07
C SER A 108 8.22 -11.56 -6.56
N PRO A 109 7.68 -10.39 -6.16
CA PRO A 109 8.49 -9.30 -5.63
C PRO A 109 9.11 -9.65 -4.27
N SER A 110 9.84 -8.69 -3.69
CA SER A 110 10.37 -8.81 -2.34
C SER A 110 9.27 -9.14 -1.32
N ALA A 111 9.64 -9.90 -0.27
CA ALA A 111 8.70 -10.30 0.77
C ALA A 111 7.96 -9.13 1.44
N PRO A 112 8.61 -7.98 1.76
CA PRO A 112 7.89 -6.82 2.30
C PRO A 112 6.83 -6.28 1.34
N LEU A 113 7.12 -6.22 0.04
CA LEU A 113 6.14 -5.74 -0.93
C LEU A 113 4.99 -6.73 -1.10
N LEU A 114 5.27 -8.03 -1.12
CA LEU A 114 4.24 -9.07 -1.18
C LEU A 114 3.33 -9.05 0.08
N ALA A 115 3.90 -8.76 1.25
CA ALA A 115 3.14 -8.59 2.50
C ALA A 115 2.12 -7.43 2.40
N GLU A 116 2.53 -6.27 1.85
CA GLU A 116 1.59 -5.15 1.63
C GLU A 116 0.43 -5.55 0.71
N GLY A 117 0.73 -6.24 -0.41
CA GLY A 117 -0.30 -6.74 -1.31
C GLY A 117 -1.27 -7.72 -0.63
N ARG A 118 -0.74 -8.63 0.20
CA ARG A 118 -1.53 -9.60 0.97
C ARG A 118 -2.45 -8.91 1.97
N ILE A 119 -1.95 -7.90 2.68
CA ILE A 119 -2.73 -7.10 3.63
C ILE A 119 -3.92 -6.45 2.93
N VAL A 120 -3.71 -5.84 1.77
CA VAL A 120 -4.78 -5.18 0.99
C VAL A 120 -5.80 -6.21 0.50
N ALA A 121 -5.35 -7.33 -0.05
CA ALA A 121 -6.23 -8.40 -0.53
C ALA A 121 -7.07 -9.04 0.59
N ALA A 122 -6.46 -9.30 1.75
CA ALA A 122 -7.17 -9.80 2.92
C ALA A 122 -8.17 -8.78 3.45
N GLY A 123 -7.83 -7.49 3.46
CA GLY A 123 -8.76 -6.43 3.81
C GLY A 123 -9.95 -6.35 2.87
N ALA A 124 -9.75 -6.51 1.55
CA ALA A 124 -10.85 -6.54 0.58
C ALA A 124 -11.80 -7.74 0.79
N LEU A 125 -11.29 -8.90 1.25
CA LEU A 125 -12.15 -10.01 1.68
C LEU A 125 -12.94 -9.63 2.93
N ALA A 126 -12.29 -9.02 3.92
CA ALA A 126 -12.94 -8.59 5.16
C ALA A 126 -14.03 -7.53 4.93
N ASP A 127 -13.82 -6.61 3.98
CA ASP A 127 -14.81 -5.58 3.59
C ASP A 127 -16.06 -6.18 2.92
N GLN A 128 -15.92 -7.38 2.33
CA GLN A 128 -17.03 -8.17 1.77
C GLN A 128 -17.72 -9.06 2.82
N GLY A 129 -17.27 -9.04 4.07
CA GLY A 129 -17.78 -9.92 5.13
C GLY A 129 -17.12 -11.30 5.17
N GLU A 130 -16.17 -11.58 4.29
CA GLU A 130 -15.47 -12.87 4.17
C GLU A 130 -14.32 -12.99 5.18
N LEU A 131 -14.60 -12.73 6.47
CA LEU A 131 -13.60 -12.67 7.55
C LEU A 131 -12.78 -13.96 7.67
N GLN A 132 -13.42 -15.12 7.56
CA GLN A 132 -12.73 -16.41 7.63
C GLN A 132 -11.76 -16.61 6.45
N SER A 133 -12.12 -16.13 5.26
CA SER A 133 -11.23 -16.16 4.08
C SER A 133 -10.06 -15.20 4.26
N ALA A 134 -10.29 -14.01 4.82
CA ALA A 134 -9.23 -13.04 5.15
C ALA A 134 -8.24 -13.60 6.19
N VAL A 135 -8.74 -14.20 7.28
CA VAL A 135 -7.91 -14.87 8.30
C VAL A 135 -7.08 -15.98 7.67
N ARG A 136 -7.68 -16.84 6.83
CA ARG A 136 -6.94 -17.89 6.12
C ARG A 136 -5.84 -17.29 5.26
N MET A 137 -6.13 -16.26 4.46
CA MET A 137 -5.14 -15.61 3.59
C MET A 137 -3.94 -15.06 4.39
N MET A 138 -4.19 -14.44 5.54
CA MET A 138 -3.13 -13.87 6.39
C MET A 138 -2.39 -14.91 7.23
N THR A 139 -3.02 -16.05 7.52
CA THR A 139 -2.39 -17.16 8.27
C THR A 139 -1.46 -17.98 7.38
N HIS A 140 -1.74 -18.08 6.08
CA HIS A 140 -0.90 -18.82 5.14
C HIS A 140 0.39 -18.06 4.82
N GLY A 141 1.51 -18.50 5.41
CA GLY A 141 2.84 -18.12 4.92
C GLY A 141 3.97 -17.95 5.93
N HIS A 142 3.82 -18.23 7.23
CA HIS A 142 4.88 -17.87 8.17
C HIS A 142 5.15 -18.94 9.24
N SER A 143 6.33 -19.54 9.14
CA SER A 143 7.15 -19.86 10.31
C SER A 143 7.58 -18.55 10.97
N ASP A 144 7.83 -18.54 12.27
CA ASP A 144 8.37 -17.36 12.93
C ASP A 144 9.69 -16.93 12.25
N PRO A 145 9.79 -15.68 11.76
CA PRO A 145 10.97 -15.24 11.03
C PRO A 145 12.16 -15.16 11.97
N HIS A 146 13.35 -15.50 11.47
CA HIS A 146 14.59 -15.38 12.25
C HIS A 146 14.87 -13.94 12.71
N LYS A 147 14.44 -12.94 11.92
CA LYS A 147 14.52 -11.53 12.27
C LYS A 147 13.17 -10.87 11.97
N VAL A 148 12.53 -10.37 13.03
CA VAL A 148 11.28 -9.62 12.93
C VAL A 148 11.58 -8.24 12.38
N GLY A 149 11.06 -7.97 11.19
CA GLY A 149 11.02 -6.66 10.55
C GLY A 149 9.63 -6.03 10.56
N GLU A 150 9.54 -4.75 10.22
CA GLU A 150 8.32 -3.95 10.30
C GLU A 150 7.12 -4.54 9.54
N HIS A 151 7.32 -5.12 8.35
CA HIS A 151 6.24 -5.77 7.59
C HIS A 151 5.61 -6.95 8.34
N HIS A 152 6.37 -7.71 9.13
CA HIS A 152 5.81 -8.78 9.96
C HIS A 152 4.91 -8.22 11.05
N LEU A 153 5.28 -7.08 11.66
CA LEU A 153 4.43 -6.40 12.65
C LEU A 153 3.12 -5.93 12.01
N ARG A 154 3.16 -5.38 10.80
CA ARG A 154 1.95 -5.01 10.03
C ARG A 154 1.07 -6.22 9.73
N GLU A 155 1.64 -7.32 9.27
CA GLU A 155 0.88 -8.55 8.99
C GLU A 155 0.24 -9.14 10.25
N TRP A 156 0.99 -9.21 11.36
CA TRP A 156 0.44 -9.66 12.64
C TRP A 156 -0.66 -8.74 13.14
N TYR A 157 -0.52 -7.42 12.97
CA TYR A 157 -1.54 -6.45 13.39
C TYR A 157 -2.84 -6.69 12.63
N VAL A 158 -2.76 -6.81 11.31
CA VAL A 158 -3.93 -7.06 10.45
C VAL A 158 -4.56 -8.41 10.78
N LEU A 159 -3.75 -9.45 10.97
CA LEU A 159 -4.27 -10.76 11.37
C LEU A 159 -4.93 -10.73 12.76
N ALA A 160 -4.37 -9.98 13.71
CA ALA A 160 -4.96 -9.79 15.04
C ALA A 160 -6.32 -9.08 14.96
N ASP A 161 -6.41 -8.00 14.18
CA ASP A 161 -7.68 -7.30 13.92
C ASP A 161 -8.72 -8.21 13.26
N LEU A 162 -8.31 -9.04 12.31
CA LEU A 162 -9.20 -10.00 11.65
C LEU A 162 -9.70 -11.09 12.61
N TYR A 163 -8.84 -11.61 13.50
CA TYR A 163 -9.26 -12.54 14.54
C TYR A 163 -10.27 -11.91 15.50
N ASP A 164 -10.02 -10.67 15.94
CA ASP A 164 -10.89 -9.91 16.83
C ASP A 164 -12.29 -9.75 16.20
N ARG A 165 -12.35 -9.27 14.95
CA ARG A 165 -13.58 -9.13 14.17
C ARG A 165 -14.29 -10.45 13.91
N ALA A 166 -13.55 -11.56 13.83
CA ALA A 166 -14.10 -12.91 13.68
C ALA A 166 -14.56 -13.54 15.02
N GLY A 167 -14.37 -12.85 16.16
CA GLY A 167 -14.71 -13.33 17.49
C GLY A 167 -13.66 -14.24 18.15
N ASP A 168 -12.52 -14.48 17.50
CA ASP A 168 -11.40 -15.21 18.09
C ASP A 168 -10.50 -14.25 18.91
N VAL A 169 -11.08 -13.76 20.02
CA VAL A 169 -10.44 -12.83 20.95
C VAL A 169 -9.13 -13.39 21.51
N ALA A 170 -9.05 -14.72 21.68
CA ALA A 170 -7.85 -15.38 22.21
C ALA A 170 -6.67 -15.29 21.23
N SER A 171 -6.87 -15.62 19.95
CA SER A 171 -5.83 -15.49 18.93
C SER A 171 -5.45 -14.03 18.67
N ALA A 172 -6.44 -13.13 18.68
CA ALA A 172 -6.20 -11.71 18.51
C ALA A 172 -5.33 -11.13 19.65
N ARG A 173 -5.69 -11.41 20.92
CA ARG A 173 -4.91 -10.98 22.09
C ARG A 173 -3.48 -11.54 22.03
N ARG A 174 -3.31 -12.81 21.66
CA ARG A 174 -1.98 -13.43 21.51
C ARG A 174 -1.11 -12.66 20.51
N LEU A 175 -1.66 -12.28 19.35
CA LEU A 175 -0.90 -11.54 18.34
C LEU A 175 -0.62 -10.09 18.75
N PHE A 176 -1.59 -9.38 19.32
CA PHE A 176 -1.33 -8.02 19.81
C PHE A 176 -0.28 -8.01 20.93
N THR A 177 -0.28 -8.98 21.84
CA THR A 177 0.79 -9.14 22.85
C THR A 177 2.13 -9.36 22.16
N LYS A 178 2.21 -10.27 21.19
CA LYS A 178 3.43 -10.53 20.42
C LYS A 178 3.97 -9.27 19.75
N ILE A 179 3.10 -8.45 19.15
CA ILE A 179 3.50 -7.17 18.56
C ILE A 179 4.05 -6.23 19.63
N ALA A 180 3.36 -6.10 20.76
CA ALA A 180 3.79 -5.22 21.85
C ALA A 180 5.13 -5.64 22.48
N ASP A 181 5.42 -6.95 22.54
CA ASP A 181 6.71 -7.47 23.00
C ASP A 181 7.87 -7.09 22.06
N HIS A 182 7.60 -6.93 20.77
CA HIS A 182 8.59 -6.49 19.78
C HIS A 182 8.68 -4.96 19.67
N ASP A 183 7.54 -4.28 19.61
CA ASP A 183 7.42 -2.82 19.57
C ASP A 183 6.09 -2.38 20.22
N ALA A 184 6.18 -1.95 21.47
CA ALA A 184 5.04 -1.50 22.25
C ALA A 184 4.41 -0.18 21.73
N ASN A 185 5.07 0.54 20.82
CA ASN A 185 4.55 1.77 20.21
C ASN A 185 4.10 1.54 18.76
N PHE A 186 4.08 0.29 18.29
CA PHE A 186 3.61 -0.03 16.96
C PHE A 186 2.09 0.20 16.86
N ALA A 187 1.70 1.13 15.98
CA ALA A 187 0.31 1.55 15.80
C ALA A 187 -0.36 1.87 17.15
N ASP A 188 -1.55 1.34 17.39
CA ASP A 188 -2.35 1.49 18.62
C ASP A 188 -2.39 0.20 19.45
N VAL A 189 -1.38 -0.67 19.34
CA VAL A 189 -1.38 -2.01 19.97
C VAL A 189 -1.67 -2.00 21.48
N LYS A 190 -1.15 -1.00 22.19
CA LYS A 190 -1.39 -0.79 23.63
C LYS A 190 -2.86 -0.53 23.94
N ASP A 191 -3.56 0.17 23.07
CA ASP A 191 -4.97 0.49 23.26
C ASP A 191 -5.85 -0.69 22.85
N ARG A 192 -5.52 -1.36 21.73
CA ARG A 192 -6.16 -2.62 21.33
C ARG A 192 -6.14 -3.66 22.45
N LEU A 193 -5.01 -3.84 23.14
CA LEU A 193 -4.90 -4.80 24.25
C LEU A 193 -5.80 -4.51 25.45
N LYS A 194 -6.17 -3.24 25.66
CA LYS A 194 -7.09 -2.81 26.73
C LYS A 194 -8.54 -3.00 26.34
N THR A 195 -8.87 -2.86 25.05
CA THR A 195 -10.25 -2.85 24.55
C THR A 195 -10.70 -4.17 23.95
N ILE A 196 -9.78 -5.09 23.64
CA ILE A 196 -10.11 -6.35 22.97
C ILE A 196 -10.97 -7.27 23.83
N GLY A 197 -12.11 -7.71 23.30
CA GLY A 197 -13.19 -8.42 23.97
C GLY A 197 -14.54 -7.93 23.48
#